data_AF-A0A7S1AFC7-F1
#
_entry.id   AF-A0A7S1AFC7-F1
#
_cell.length_a   1.000
_cell.length_b   1.000
_cell.length_c   1.000
_cell.angle_alpha   90.00
_cell.angle_beta   90.00
_cell.angle_gamma   90.00
#
_symmetry.space_group_name_H-M   'P 1'
#
loop_
_entity.id
_entity.type
_entity.pdbx_description
1 polymer ?
#
loop_
_entity_poly.entity_id
_entity_poly.type
_entity_poly.pdbx_seq_one_letter_code
_entity_poly.pdbx_strand_id
1 'polypeptide(L)'
;NRSPLDGVVHCFQTQFEDFLEYGFVRDEGHKGKLYGDTQWGGSFWHHDITKEKVRSDFARRIDRLYGRREVPANKARVFVRAVNSSFELLTVGVLQRALSEALPHAKCCLLVLVDMQHSPGLLRLSGPPGDNLLFAKISDTLFAECTKHWTIEKHSDAYSEAIALAVRFWAGDRETIRSVTEVGGVHELMGNVNAFDGGSPKDQLFTPVHAPLSEPRCVRSFQPWGVDEFRPSATCRTVRTPPPSSCRGGNASSASKLIHNGPLQPTRAEMFNAAGKAKSCDVRRQCVPSPTREIASPASPASPASARLFTRSRPSVAGAVTRPGRVASPLGNSQVPVAVQPSFSSA
;
A
#
# COMPACT_ATOMS: atom_id res chain seq x y z
N ASN A 1 -8.46 -3.74 -1.92
CA ASN A 1 -8.85 -3.74 -0.50
C ASN A 1 -7.76 -3.19 0.37
N ARG A 2 -8.16 -2.57 1.48
CA ARG A 2 -7.25 -2.24 2.58
C ARG A 2 -7.29 -3.37 3.61
N SER A 3 -6.21 -3.51 4.35
CA SER A 3 -6.18 -4.11 5.69
C SER A 3 -6.21 -2.98 6.72
N PRO A 4 -6.59 -3.22 7.98
CA PRO A 4 -6.34 -2.26 9.05
C PRO A 4 -4.87 -2.36 9.50
N LEU A 5 -4.26 -1.25 9.95
CA LEU A 5 -2.81 -1.22 10.25
C LEU A 5 -2.42 -2.13 11.41
N ASP A 6 -3.23 -2.14 12.47
CA ASP A 6 -3.11 -3.05 13.62
C ASP A 6 -3.17 -4.52 13.18
N GLY A 7 -4.02 -4.85 12.21
CA GLY A 7 -4.07 -6.16 11.58
C GLY A 7 -2.77 -6.55 10.87
N VAL A 8 -2.12 -5.59 10.20
CA VAL A 8 -0.81 -5.83 9.57
C VAL A 8 0.26 -6.07 10.63
N VAL A 9 0.24 -5.29 11.72
CA VAL A 9 1.14 -5.47 12.87
C VAL A 9 0.95 -6.86 13.47
N HIS A 10 -0.30 -7.27 13.73
CA HIS A 10 -0.67 -8.61 14.20
C HIS A 10 -0.05 -9.69 13.31
N CYS A 11 -0.21 -9.59 11.98
CA CYS A 11 0.36 -10.57 11.06
C CYS A 11 1.88 -10.71 11.19
N PHE A 12 2.63 -9.62 11.44
CA PHE A 12 4.07 -9.73 11.70
C PHE A 12 4.37 -10.36 13.06
N GLN A 13 3.62 -10.00 14.10
CA GLN A 13 3.80 -10.51 15.45
C GLN A 13 3.46 -12.01 15.57
N THR A 14 2.43 -12.48 14.87
CA THR A 14 2.04 -13.91 14.82
C THR A 14 2.70 -14.67 13.68
N GLN A 15 3.65 -14.06 12.97
CA GLN A 15 4.29 -14.66 11.79
C GLN A 15 3.29 -15.19 10.74
N PHE A 16 2.13 -14.54 10.61
CA PHE A 16 1.04 -14.88 9.71
C PHE A 16 0.39 -16.25 10.00
N GLU A 17 0.51 -16.80 11.20
CA GLU A 17 -0.02 -18.13 11.58
C GLU A 17 -1.53 -18.26 11.28
N ASP A 18 -2.31 -17.26 11.65
CA ASP A 18 -3.77 -17.20 11.51
C ASP A 18 -4.24 -16.39 10.28
N PHE A 19 -3.33 -16.04 9.37
CA PHE A 19 -3.61 -15.12 8.25
C PHE A 19 -4.75 -15.59 7.34
N LEU A 20 -4.86 -16.91 7.11
CA LEU A 20 -5.86 -17.53 6.22
C LEU A 20 -7.12 -18.00 6.97
N GLU A 21 -7.25 -17.71 8.26
CA GLU A 21 -8.44 -18.01 9.05
C GLU A 21 -9.51 -16.92 8.84
N TYR A 22 -10.78 -17.33 8.76
CA TYR A 22 -11.92 -16.44 8.55
C TYR A 22 -13.14 -16.92 9.34
N GLY A 23 -13.96 -15.98 9.81
CA GLY A 23 -15.18 -16.29 10.57
C GLY A 23 -16.40 -16.54 9.70
N PHE A 24 -16.53 -15.85 8.57
CA PHE A 24 -17.68 -16.03 7.67
C PHE A 24 -17.33 -15.91 6.18
N VAL A 25 -18.25 -16.41 5.35
CA VAL A 25 -18.22 -16.29 3.90
C VAL A 25 -19.50 -15.63 3.42
N ARG A 26 -19.40 -14.70 2.47
CA ARG A 26 -20.55 -14.04 1.85
C ARG A 26 -20.35 -13.91 0.35
N ASP A 27 -21.40 -14.17 -0.42
CA ASP A 27 -21.44 -13.86 -1.85
C ASP A 27 -22.04 -12.47 -2.05
N GLU A 28 -21.24 -11.53 -2.57
CA GLU A 28 -21.63 -10.14 -2.82
C GLU A 28 -21.98 -9.92 -4.32
N GLY A 29 -22.30 -11.01 -5.04
CA GLY A 29 -22.76 -10.99 -6.42
C GLY A 29 -21.68 -10.50 -7.38
N HIS A 30 -21.93 -9.37 -8.05
CA HIS A 30 -20.96 -8.79 -9.00
C HIS A 30 -19.66 -8.33 -8.34
N LYS A 31 -19.65 -8.12 -7.01
CA LYS A 31 -18.43 -7.81 -6.25
C LYS A 31 -17.62 -9.07 -5.93
N GLY A 32 -18.17 -10.26 -6.14
CA GLY A 32 -17.51 -11.54 -5.87
C GLY A 32 -17.68 -12.02 -4.43
N LYS A 33 -16.83 -12.98 -4.04
CA LYS A 33 -16.91 -13.66 -2.74
C LYS A 33 -16.03 -12.97 -1.70
N LEU A 34 -16.60 -12.74 -0.52
CA LEU A 34 -15.98 -12.16 0.66
C LEU A 34 -15.73 -13.27 1.70
N TYR A 35 -14.50 -13.36 2.19
CA TYR A 35 -14.13 -14.10 3.39
C TYR A 35 -13.73 -13.08 4.45
N GLY A 36 -14.61 -12.84 5.43
CA GLY A 36 -14.46 -11.78 6.42
C GLY A 36 -14.28 -12.32 7.84
N ASP A 37 -14.16 -11.40 8.79
CA ASP A 37 -13.93 -11.72 10.21
C ASP A 37 -12.66 -12.55 10.43
N THR A 38 -11.56 -12.10 9.84
CA THR A 38 -10.24 -12.65 10.13
C THR A 38 -9.73 -12.10 11.48
N GLN A 39 -8.83 -12.83 12.14
CA GLN A 39 -8.25 -12.40 13.42
C GLN A 39 -7.48 -11.08 13.31
N TRP A 40 -6.81 -10.87 12.18
CA TRP A 40 -6.14 -9.61 11.85
C TRP A 40 -7.11 -8.49 11.40
N GLY A 41 -8.42 -8.69 11.50
CA GLY A 41 -9.42 -7.62 11.33
C GLY A 41 -9.72 -7.17 9.90
N GLY A 42 -9.16 -7.82 8.88
CA GLY A 42 -9.50 -7.55 7.48
C GLY A 42 -10.28 -8.67 6.83
N SER A 43 -10.11 -8.79 5.51
CA SER A 43 -10.87 -9.72 4.69
C SER A 43 -10.18 -10.06 3.38
N PHE A 44 -10.56 -11.21 2.81
CA PHE A 44 -10.21 -11.59 1.45
C PHE A 44 -11.39 -11.35 0.53
N TRP A 45 -11.16 -10.57 -0.51
CA TRP A 45 -12.10 -10.44 -1.63
C TRP A 45 -11.46 -10.98 -2.89
N HIS A 46 -12.28 -11.53 -3.78
CA HIS A 46 -11.89 -12.09 -5.08
C HIS A 46 -10.90 -13.28 -5.02
N HIS A 47 -10.35 -13.59 -3.84
CA HIS A 47 -9.52 -14.76 -3.59
C HIS A 47 -10.33 -15.81 -2.85
N ASP A 48 -10.44 -16.99 -3.47
CA ASP A 48 -11.01 -18.16 -2.81
C ASP A 48 -9.92 -18.87 -2.00
N ILE A 49 -9.78 -18.49 -0.73
CA ILE A 49 -8.75 -19.00 0.17
C ILE A 49 -8.98 -20.44 0.63
N THR A 50 -10.09 -21.09 0.22
CA THR A 50 -10.28 -22.52 0.41
C THR A 50 -9.59 -23.35 -0.68
N LYS A 51 -9.13 -22.71 -1.76
CA LYS A 51 -8.39 -23.39 -2.84
C LYS A 51 -6.92 -23.52 -2.49
N GLU A 52 -6.39 -24.74 -2.59
CA GLU A 52 -5.01 -25.06 -2.24
C GLU A 52 -3.99 -24.19 -3.00
N LYS A 53 -4.22 -23.96 -4.31
CA LYS A 53 -3.38 -23.07 -5.11
C LYS A 53 -3.29 -21.65 -4.51
N VAL A 54 -4.42 -21.09 -4.07
CA VAL A 54 -4.46 -19.73 -3.50
C VAL A 54 -3.72 -19.69 -2.16
N ARG A 55 -3.88 -20.71 -1.31
CA ARG A 55 -3.15 -20.84 -0.05
C ARG A 55 -1.65 -20.94 -0.28
N SER A 56 -1.22 -21.79 -1.22
CA SER A 56 0.18 -21.94 -1.62
C SER A 56 0.78 -20.63 -2.15
N ASP A 57 0.01 -19.88 -2.95
CA ASP A 57 0.44 -18.57 -3.45
C ASP A 57 0.64 -17.54 -2.31
N PHE A 58 -0.22 -17.53 -1.29
CA PHE A 58 -0.03 -16.68 -0.11
C PHE A 58 1.17 -17.11 0.72
N ALA A 59 1.32 -18.40 1.02
CA ALA A 59 2.48 -18.94 1.74
C ALA A 59 3.80 -18.56 1.04
N ARG A 60 3.85 -18.72 -0.28
CA ARG A 60 5.01 -18.30 -1.08
C ARG A 60 5.29 -16.79 -0.95
N ARG A 61 4.26 -15.93 -0.95
CA ARG A 61 4.42 -14.48 -0.80
C ARG A 61 4.93 -14.11 0.60
N ILE A 62 4.45 -14.79 1.64
CA ILE A 62 4.92 -14.62 3.02
C ILE A 62 6.40 -15.04 3.12
N ASP A 63 6.79 -16.17 2.52
CA ASP A 63 8.21 -16.57 2.48
C ASP A 63 9.10 -15.51 1.79
N ARG A 64 8.61 -14.92 0.69
CA ARG A 64 9.32 -13.84 -0.03
C ARG A 64 9.47 -12.58 0.84
N LEU A 65 8.43 -12.24 1.60
CA LEU A 65 8.43 -11.14 2.55
C LEU A 65 9.54 -11.29 3.60
N TYR A 66 9.72 -12.50 4.14
CA TYR A 66 10.79 -12.84 5.09
C TYR A 66 12.15 -13.13 4.45
N GLY A 67 12.26 -13.01 3.12
CA GLY A 67 13.53 -13.23 2.40
C GLY A 67 13.99 -14.68 2.35
N ARG A 68 13.05 -15.64 2.45
CA ARG A 68 13.30 -17.10 2.35
C ARG A 68 13.25 -17.62 0.91
N ARG A 69 13.30 -16.73 -0.09
CA ARG A 69 13.13 -17.00 -1.53
C ARG A 69 14.11 -16.18 -2.37
N GLU A 70 13.64 -15.43 -3.37
CA GLU A 70 14.51 -14.86 -4.42
C GLU A 70 15.41 -13.73 -3.93
N VAL A 71 14.99 -12.99 -2.89
CA VAL A 71 15.75 -11.88 -2.31
C VAL A 71 16.12 -12.22 -0.87
N PRO A 72 17.42 -12.27 -0.52
CA PRO A 72 17.87 -12.58 0.84
C PRO A 72 17.30 -11.65 1.92
N ALA A 73 17.21 -12.15 3.15
CA ALA A 73 16.67 -11.41 4.29
C ALA A 73 17.53 -10.21 4.72
N ASN A 74 18.82 -10.16 4.36
CA ASN A 74 19.74 -9.06 4.73
C ASN A 74 19.77 -7.89 3.71
N LYS A 75 19.03 -7.99 2.61
CA LYS A 75 18.95 -6.89 1.63
C LYS A 75 18.03 -5.80 2.15
N ALA A 76 18.37 -4.54 1.87
CA ALA A 76 17.51 -3.40 2.16
C ALA A 76 16.14 -3.58 1.49
N ARG A 77 15.06 -3.19 2.19
CA ARG A 77 13.68 -3.36 1.75
C ARG A 77 12.90 -2.07 1.86
N VAL A 78 12.11 -1.80 0.83
CA VAL A 78 11.12 -0.73 0.82
C VAL A 78 9.75 -1.37 1.02
N PHE A 79 9.10 -1.01 2.11
CA PHE A 79 7.71 -1.35 2.40
C PHE A 79 6.84 -0.16 2.02
N VAL A 80 5.70 -0.45 1.40
CA VAL A 80 4.74 0.57 1.00
C VAL A 80 3.40 0.19 1.59
N ARG A 81 2.76 1.13 2.29
CA ARG A 81 1.49 0.91 2.97
C ARG A 81 0.57 2.11 2.74
N ALA A 82 -0.52 1.89 2.02
CA ALA A 82 -1.61 2.85 2.00
C ALA A 82 -2.50 2.65 3.24
N VAL A 83 -2.65 3.68 4.07
CA VAL A 83 -3.49 3.60 5.27
C VAL A 83 -4.98 3.55 4.93
N ASN A 84 -5.76 2.91 5.79
CA ASN A 84 -7.21 2.87 5.67
C ASN A 84 -7.89 4.13 6.23
N SER A 85 -7.26 4.79 7.20
CA SER A 85 -7.73 6.03 7.82
C SER A 85 -6.54 6.88 8.25
N SER A 86 -6.73 8.20 8.35
CA SER A 86 -5.74 9.11 8.94
C SER A 86 -5.39 8.75 10.39
N PHE A 87 -6.29 8.11 11.15
CA PHE A 87 -6.00 7.69 12.52
C PHE A 87 -4.92 6.59 12.61
N GLU A 88 -4.72 5.80 11.55
CA GLU A 88 -3.67 4.79 11.51
C GLU A 88 -2.26 5.40 11.59
N LEU A 89 -2.09 6.69 11.30
CA LEU A 89 -0.80 7.37 11.41
C LEU A 89 -0.22 7.33 12.84
N LEU A 90 -1.09 7.24 13.85
CA LEU A 90 -0.69 7.12 15.26
C LEU A 90 0.06 5.80 15.55
N THR A 91 -0.19 4.75 14.77
CA THR A 91 0.35 3.40 15.00
C THR A 91 1.42 2.99 13.98
N VAL A 92 1.77 3.87 13.03
CA VAL A 92 2.82 3.61 12.02
C VAL A 92 4.17 3.28 12.65
N GLY A 93 4.53 3.92 13.76
CA GLY A 93 5.77 3.60 14.48
C GLY A 93 5.80 2.16 15.01
N VAL A 94 4.63 1.59 15.35
CA VAL A 94 4.52 0.19 15.77
C VAL A 94 4.78 -0.76 14.60
N LEU A 95 4.21 -0.45 13.42
CA LEU A 95 4.49 -1.22 12.20
C LEU A 95 5.97 -1.16 11.81
N GLN A 96 6.61 0.01 11.91
CA GLN A 96 8.04 0.14 11.61
C GLN A 96 8.89 -0.76 12.53
N ARG A 97 8.59 -0.81 13.83
CA ARG A 97 9.26 -1.72 14.77
C ARG A 97 9.03 -3.19 14.43
N ALA A 98 7.77 -3.59 14.18
CA ALA A 98 7.44 -4.97 13.82
C ALA A 98 8.18 -5.42 12.54
N LEU A 99 8.33 -4.53 11.55
CA LEU A 99 9.12 -4.80 10.35
C LEU A 99 10.61 -4.99 10.66
N SER A 100 11.18 -4.13 11.50
CA SER A 100 12.58 -4.23 11.92
C SER A 100 12.86 -5.51 12.73
N GLU A 101 11.92 -5.93 13.58
CA GLU A 101 12.01 -7.18 14.35
C GLU A 101 11.88 -8.41 13.44
N ALA A 102 10.97 -8.37 12.47
CA ALA A 102 10.78 -9.43 11.48
C ALA A 102 12.00 -9.64 10.57
N LEU A 103 12.79 -8.58 10.36
CA LEU A 103 13.91 -8.54 9.40
C LEU A 103 15.12 -7.80 10.00
N PRO A 104 15.73 -8.32 11.08
CA PRO A 104 16.72 -7.59 11.89
C PRO A 104 18.01 -7.27 11.15
N HIS A 105 18.29 -7.96 10.05
CA HIS A 105 19.49 -7.77 9.24
C HIS A 105 19.24 -6.90 8.00
N ALA A 106 18.01 -6.46 7.74
CA ALA A 106 17.68 -5.58 6.63
C ALA A 106 17.55 -4.12 7.09
N LYS A 107 18.07 -3.20 6.28
CA LYS A 107 17.61 -1.80 6.34
C LYS A 107 16.17 -1.74 5.83
N CYS A 108 15.22 -1.47 6.73
CA CYS A 108 13.80 -1.36 6.40
C CYS A 108 13.41 0.12 6.22
N CYS A 109 12.95 0.46 5.02
CA CYS A 109 12.37 1.76 4.68
C CYS A 109 10.85 1.60 4.55
N LEU A 110 10.06 2.50 5.14
CA LEU A 110 8.60 2.47 5.08
C LEU A 110 8.06 3.75 4.44
N LEU A 111 7.29 3.60 3.37
CA LEU A 111 6.48 4.64 2.77
C LEU A 111 5.02 4.43 3.14
N VAL A 112 4.41 5.44 3.77
CA VAL A 112 2.99 5.46 4.10
C VAL A 112 2.26 6.35 3.10
N LEU A 113 1.30 5.79 2.36
CA LEU A 113 0.46 6.53 1.42
C LEU A 113 -0.81 6.97 2.16
N VAL A 114 -1.07 8.27 2.19
CA VAL A 114 -2.21 8.88 2.87
C VAL A 114 -3.16 9.42 1.81
N ASP A 115 -4.27 8.73 1.56
CA ASP A 115 -5.27 9.12 0.57
C ASP A 115 -6.09 10.35 1.02
N MET A 116 -6.90 10.93 0.12
CA MET A 116 -7.85 12.02 0.42
C MET A 116 -7.19 13.32 0.90
N GLN A 117 -6.09 13.74 0.28
CA GLN A 117 -5.36 14.96 0.66
C GLN A 117 -5.61 16.10 -0.32
N HIS A 118 -5.88 17.32 0.16
CA HIS A 118 -6.11 18.48 -0.72
C HIS A 118 -4.84 18.92 -1.47
N SER A 119 -3.67 18.63 -0.91
CA SER A 119 -2.38 18.92 -1.54
C SER A 119 -1.48 17.68 -1.53
N PRO A 120 -0.89 17.30 -2.68
CA PRO A 120 0.09 16.23 -2.72
C PRO A 120 1.42 16.72 -2.14
N GLY A 121 2.25 15.78 -1.70
CA GLY A 121 3.56 16.10 -1.14
C GLY A 121 4.15 14.94 -0.33
N LEU A 122 5.41 15.09 0.06
CA LEU A 122 6.13 14.10 0.85
C LEU A 122 6.49 14.73 2.20
N LEU A 123 6.13 14.05 3.28
CA LEU A 123 6.43 14.44 4.66
C LEU A 123 7.38 13.44 5.31
N ARG A 124 8.20 13.91 6.26
CA ARG A 124 9.01 13.06 7.13
C ARG A 124 8.97 13.57 8.58
N LEU A 125 9.12 12.66 9.54
CA LEU A 125 9.35 13.08 10.92
C LEU A 125 10.78 13.61 11.07
N SER A 126 10.97 14.54 11.99
CA SER A 126 12.31 15.00 12.36
C SER A 126 13.05 13.98 13.21
N GLY A 127 14.39 14.02 13.11
CA GLY A 127 15.29 13.16 13.88
C GLY A 127 15.31 11.67 13.47
N PRO A 128 16.02 10.84 14.24
CA PRO A 128 16.27 9.43 13.89
C PRO A 128 15.04 8.57 13.59
N PRO A 129 13.87 8.75 14.26
CA PRO A 129 12.66 8.00 13.92
C PRO A 129 12.19 8.20 12.47
N GLY A 130 12.50 9.34 11.86
CA GLY A 130 12.08 9.72 10.52
C GLY A 130 13.01 9.29 9.38
N ASP A 131 14.25 8.84 9.67
CA ASP A 131 15.27 8.60 8.62
C ASP A 131 14.83 7.60 7.55
N ASN A 132 14.06 6.58 7.96
CA ASN A 132 13.58 5.53 7.08
C ASN A 132 12.04 5.49 7.00
N LEU A 133 11.36 6.58 7.33
CA LEU A 133 9.90 6.67 7.35
C LEU A 133 9.43 7.93 6.63
N LEU A 134 8.63 7.72 5.58
CA LEU A 134 8.06 8.80 4.76
C LEU A 134 6.54 8.67 4.70
N PHE A 135 5.87 9.81 4.56
CA PHE A 135 4.42 9.90 4.36
C PHE A 135 4.13 10.65 3.07
N ALA A 136 3.55 9.98 2.08
CA ALA A 136 3.12 10.62 0.84
C ALA A 136 1.64 10.98 0.91
N LYS A 137 1.35 12.25 0.71
CA LYS A 137 -0.02 12.77 0.58
C LYS A 137 -0.52 12.50 -0.84
N ILE A 138 -1.59 11.74 -0.97
CA ILE A 138 -2.21 11.39 -2.24
C ILE A 138 -3.47 12.24 -2.42
N SER A 139 -3.54 12.91 -3.57
CA SER A 139 -4.58 13.89 -3.88
C SER A 139 -5.99 13.31 -3.80
N ASP A 140 -6.91 14.04 -3.16
CA ASP A 140 -8.34 13.73 -3.09
C ASP A 140 -9.05 13.81 -4.46
N THR A 141 -8.47 14.51 -5.42
CA THR A 141 -8.95 14.60 -6.81
C THR A 141 -9.07 13.23 -7.50
N LEU A 142 -8.35 12.21 -7.01
CA LEU A 142 -8.51 10.82 -7.45
C LEU A 142 -9.90 10.24 -7.12
N PHE A 143 -10.52 10.73 -6.05
CA PHE A 143 -11.81 10.26 -5.52
C PHE A 143 -12.94 11.29 -5.73
N ALA A 144 -12.66 12.38 -6.43
CA ALA A 144 -13.63 13.43 -6.74
C ALA A 144 -14.90 12.86 -7.39
N GLU A 145 -16.02 13.57 -7.22
CA GLU A 145 -17.34 13.19 -7.74
C GLU A 145 -17.77 11.78 -7.35
N CYS A 146 -17.56 11.40 -6.08
CA CYS A 146 -17.93 10.08 -5.56
C CYS A 146 -17.33 8.93 -6.38
N THR A 147 -16.05 9.02 -6.74
CA THR A 147 -15.32 8.03 -7.56
C THR A 147 -15.83 7.85 -8.99
N LYS A 148 -16.71 8.71 -9.50
CA LYS A 148 -17.24 8.62 -10.87
C LYS A 148 -16.15 8.62 -11.95
N HIS A 149 -15.05 9.33 -11.71
CA HIS A 149 -13.90 9.42 -12.62
C HIS A 149 -12.66 8.67 -12.12
N TRP A 150 -12.82 7.90 -11.05
CA TRP A 150 -11.77 7.05 -10.52
C TRP A 150 -11.53 5.88 -11.48
N THR A 151 -10.26 5.62 -11.76
CA THR A 151 -9.83 4.41 -12.44
C THR A 151 -8.64 3.82 -11.70
N ILE A 152 -8.46 2.52 -11.82
CA ILE A 152 -7.36 1.82 -11.17
C ILE A 152 -6.00 2.30 -11.70
N GLU A 153 -5.94 2.72 -12.97
CA GLU A 153 -4.75 3.24 -13.63
C GLU A 153 -4.32 4.57 -13.00
N LYS A 154 -5.23 5.56 -12.88
CA LYS A 154 -4.92 6.85 -12.25
C LYS A 154 -4.43 6.67 -10.81
N HIS A 155 -5.07 5.77 -10.06
CA HIS A 155 -4.67 5.46 -8.69
C HIS A 155 -3.28 4.82 -8.65
N SER A 156 -3.02 3.88 -9.55
CA SER A 156 -1.72 3.22 -9.72
C SER A 156 -0.61 4.21 -10.09
N ASP A 157 -0.89 5.17 -10.98
CA ASP A 157 0.07 6.19 -11.40
C ASP A 157 0.47 7.10 -10.24
N ALA A 158 -0.52 7.62 -9.49
CA ALA A 158 -0.26 8.44 -8.31
C ALA A 158 0.56 7.70 -7.24
N TYR A 159 0.30 6.41 -7.04
CA TYR A 159 1.06 5.59 -6.10
C TYR A 159 2.49 5.33 -6.60
N SER A 160 2.64 5.06 -7.89
CA SER A 160 3.94 4.84 -8.51
C SER A 160 4.82 6.08 -8.44
N GLU A 161 4.25 7.27 -8.63
CA GLU A 161 4.94 8.55 -8.47
C GLU A 161 5.42 8.74 -7.02
N ALA A 162 4.56 8.51 -6.03
CA ALA A 162 4.93 8.60 -4.62
C ALA A 162 6.05 7.61 -4.24
N ILE A 163 5.98 6.37 -4.74
CA ILE A 163 7.02 5.35 -4.54
C ILE A 163 8.34 5.79 -5.17
N ALA A 164 8.32 6.33 -6.40
CA ALA A 164 9.51 6.81 -7.07
C ALA A 164 10.18 7.95 -6.31
N LEU A 165 9.41 8.92 -5.79
CA LEU A 165 9.92 10.01 -4.96
C LEU A 165 10.55 9.47 -3.66
N ALA A 166 9.91 8.53 -2.98
CA ALA A 166 10.46 7.94 -1.76
C ALA A 166 11.79 7.22 -2.02
N VAL A 167 11.89 6.46 -3.11
CA VAL A 167 13.15 5.79 -3.51
C VAL A 167 14.24 6.79 -3.82
N ARG A 168 13.94 7.89 -4.53
CA ARG A 168 14.91 8.97 -4.79
C ARG A 168 15.39 9.64 -3.51
N PHE A 169 14.49 9.90 -2.56
CA PHE A 169 14.83 10.43 -1.24
C PHE A 169 15.84 9.52 -0.53
N TRP A 170 15.55 8.23 -0.40
CA TRP A 170 16.47 7.28 0.25
C TRP A 170 17.76 7.03 -0.52
N ALA A 171 17.78 7.28 -1.84
CA ALA A 171 18.98 7.26 -2.67
C ALA A 171 19.85 8.53 -2.53
N GLY A 172 19.42 9.53 -1.77
CA GLY A 172 20.19 10.76 -1.55
C GLY A 172 20.00 11.83 -2.64
N ASP A 173 18.92 11.76 -3.42
CA ASP A 173 18.62 12.77 -4.43
C ASP A 173 18.38 14.15 -3.80
N ARG A 174 19.22 15.12 -4.14
CA ARG A 174 19.24 16.45 -3.48
C ARG A 174 17.98 17.26 -3.74
N GLU A 175 17.40 17.15 -4.93
CA GLU A 175 16.17 17.88 -5.27
C GLU A 175 14.99 17.33 -4.50
N THR A 176 14.86 16.00 -4.45
CA THR A 176 13.82 15.32 -3.68
C THR A 176 13.98 15.61 -2.18
N ILE A 177 15.18 15.57 -1.62
CA ILE A 177 15.41 15.89 -0.19
C ILE A 177 14.91 17.31 0.14
N ARG A 178 15.14 18.28 -0.75
CA ARG A 178 14.69 19.67 -0.55
C ARG A 178 13.18 19.84 -0.67
N SER A 179 12.48 18.94 -1.36
CA SER A 179 11.02 19.00 -1.51
C SER A 179 10.27 18.26 -0.40
N VAL A 180 10.96 17.46 0.43
CA VAL A 180 10.33 16.81 1.59
C VAL A 180 10.12 17.81 2.71
N THR A 181 8.88 17.92 3.18
CA THR A 181 8.54 18.73 4.35
C THR A 181 8.81 17.94 5.63
N GLU A 182 9.57 18.51 6.54
CA GLU A 182 9.86 17.91 7.84
C GLU A 182 8.87 18.41 8.89
N VAL A 183 8.36 17.49 9.71
CA VAL A 183 7.44 17.79 10.82
C VAL A 183 8.05 17.27 12.13
N GLY A 184 7.84 17.99 13.22
CA GLY A 184 8.45 17.74 14.53
C GLY A 184 7.98 16.48 15.25
N GLY A 185 6.87 15.89 14.81
CA GLY A 185 6.35 14.66 15.40
C GLY A 185 5.00 14.25 14.82
N VAL A 186 4.44 13.16 15.37
CA VAL A 186 3.18 12.58 14.90
C VAL A 186 1.99 13.54 15.02
N HIS A 187 1.95 14.36 16.08
CA HIS A 187 0.86 15.34 16.23
C HIS A 187 0.89 16.41 15.12
N GLU A 188 2.07 16.93 14.78
CA GLU A 188 2.22 17.89 13.68
C GLU A 188 1.94 17.23 12.32
N LEU A 189 2.38 15.97 12.13
CA LEU A 189 2.02 15.17 10.97
C LEU A 189 0.49 15.09 10.80
N MET A 190 -0.24 14.78 11.87
CA MET A 190 -1.71 14.73 11.87
C MET A 190 -2.33 16.07 11.50
N GLY A 191 -1.74 17.20 11.94
CA GLY A 191 -2.18 18.54 11.54
C GLY A 191 -1.89 18.90 10.08
N ASN A 192 -0.98 18.19 9.41
CA ASN A 192 -0.61 18.40 8.01
C ASN A 192 -1.37 17.50 7.02
N VAL A 193 -2.23 16.62 7.52
CA VAL A 193 -3.06 15.72 6.71
C VAL A 193 -4.54 16.02 6.86
N ASN A 194 -5.29 15.82 5.78
CA ASN A 194 -6.73 15.88 5.82
C ASN A 194 -7.27 14.56 6.40
N ALA A 195 -8.15 14.67 7.40
CA ALA A 195 -8.72 13.51 8.05
C ALA A 195 -9.65 12.76 7.08
N PHE A 196 -9.52 11.43 7.06
CA PHE A 196 -10.36 10.56 6.23
C PHE A 196 -10.56 9.18 6.85
N ASP A 197 -11.61 8.50 6.41
CA ASP A 197 -11.95 7.14 6.79
C ASP A 197 -12.32 6.32 5.55
N GLY A 198 -11.65 5.18 5.37
CA GLY A 198 -11.86 4.20 4.30
C GLY A 198 -13.02 3.25 4.50
N GLY A 199 -13.66 3.27 5.68
CA GLY A 199 -14.65 2.28 6.10
C GLY A 199 -14.01 1.04 6.72
N SER A 200 -14.82 0.02 7.00
CA SER A 200 -14.39 -1.22 7.67
C SER A 200 -13.66 -2.18 6.73
N PRO A 201 -12.35 -2.48 6.92
CA PRO A 201 -11.63 -3.45 6.10
C PRO A 201 -12.13 -4.90 6.24
N LYS A 202 -12.91 -5.18 7.29
CA LYS A 202 -13.43 -6.50 7.63
C LYS A 202 -14.51 -6.98 6.66
N ASP A 203 -15.29 -6.05 6.11
CA ASP A 203 -16.53 -6.38 5.40
C ASP A 203 -17.00 -5.33 4.39
N GLN A 204 -16.26 -4.23 4.21
CA GLN A 204 -16.58 -3.19 3.24
C GLN A 204 -15.46 -3.06 2.19
N LEU A 205 -15.86 -2.64 0.99
CA LEU A 205 -14.90 -2.16 0.00
C LEU A 205 -14.39 -0.78 0.42
N PHE A 206 -13.17 -0.45 0.01
CA PHE A 206 -12.57 0.85 0.32
C PHE A 206 -13.27 1.96 -0.46
N THR A 207 -14.02 2.79 0.25
CA THR A 207 -14.73 3.96 -0.28
C THR A 207 -14.47 5.15 0.63
N PRO A 208 -13.28 5.78 0.51
CA PRO A 208 -12.84 6.75 1.49
C PRO A 208 -13.70 8.02 1.45
N VAL A 209 -13.97 8.55 2.63
CA VAL A 209 -14.68 9.82 2.82
C VAL A 209 -13.88 10.73 3.73
N HIS A 210 -14.00 12.05 3.53
CA HIS A 210 -13.45 13.00 4.49
C HIS A 210 -14.14 12.83 5.84
N ALA A 211 -13.34 12.68 6.89
CA ALA A 211 -13.85 12.63 8.24
C ALA A 211 -14.05 14.06 8.75
N PRO A 212 -15.22 14.39 9.34
CA PRO A 212 -15.40 15.69 9.98
C PRO A 212 -14.37 15.85 11.11
N LEU A 213 -13.75 17.03 11.20
CA LEU A 213 -12.75 17.34 12.23
C LEU A 213 -13.29 17.23 13.67
N SER A 214 -14.61 17.25 13.82
CA SER A 214 -15.29 17.44 15.10
C SER A 214 -15.60 16.17 15.87
N GLU A 215 -15.45 14.97 15.30
CA GLU A 215 -15.72 13.73 16.05
C GLU A 215 -14.71 12.63 15.70
N PRO A 216 -13.93 12.12 16.67
CA PRO A 216 -13.24 10.85 16.51
C PRO A 216 -14.30 9.73 16.43
N ARG A 217 -14.84 9.50 15.24
CA ARG A 217 -15.72 8.36 14.97
C ARG A 217 -14.90 7.10 15.19
N CYS A 218 -15.21 6.43 16.30
CA CYS A 218 -14.71 5.10 16.62
C CYS A 218 -13.20 4.98 16.36
N VAL A 219 -12.40 5.71 17.13
CA VAL A 219 -11.16 5.08 17.59
C VAL A 219 -11.67 3.87 18.37
N ARG A 220 -11.80 2.71 17.70
CA ARG A 220 -11.86 1.43 18.40
C ARG A 220 -10.75 1.57 19.41
N SER A 221 -11.11 1.61 20.69
CA SER A 221 -10.15 1.81 21.76
C SER A 221 -8.99 0.93 21.38
N PHE A 222 -7.85 1.54 21.07
CA PHE A 222 -6.63 0.82 20.91
C PHE A 222 -6.46 0.20 22.29
N GLN A 223 -6.97 -1.01 22.47
CA GLN A 223 -6.53 -1.85 23.54
C GLN A 223 -5.14 -2.16 23.03
N PRO A 224 -4.08 -1.54 23.60
CA PRO A 224 -2.75 -2.08 23.36
C PRO A 224 -2.92 -3.55 23.65
N TRP A 225 -2.76 -4.39 22.63
CA TRP A 225 -2.81 -5.83 22.78
C TRP A 225 -1.89 -6.10 23.95
N GLY A 226 -2.49 -6.47 25.09
CA GLY A 226 -1.79 -6.51 26.35
C GLY A 226 -0.57 -7.38 26.11
N VAL A 227 0.61 -6.84 26.43
CA VAL A 227 1.81 -7.68 26.62
C VAL A 227 1.62 -8.69 27.76
N ASP A 228 0.47 -8.67 28.43
CA ASP A 228 -0.02 -9.73 29.29
C ASP A 228 -0.36 -10.99 28.46
N GLU A 229 0.66 -11.83 28.35
CA GLU A 229 0.58 -13.28 28.34
C GLU A 229 -0.56 -13.86 27.46
N PHE A 230 -0.24 -14.02 26.18
CA PHE A 230 -1.05 -14.77 25.22
C PHE A 230 -1.28 -16.21 25.75
N ARG A 231 -2.36 -16.41 26.50
CA ARG A 231 -2.89 -17.76 26.77
C ARG A 231 -3.50 -18.24 25.46
N PRO A 232 -2.96 -19.27 24.79
CA PRO A 232 -3.60 -19.84 23.62
C PRO A 232 -5.00 -20.30 24.04
N SER A 233 -6.02 -19.64 23.49
CA SER A 233 -7.41 -20.04 23.66
C SER A 233 -7.61 -21.33 22.89
N ALA A 234 -7.43 -22.45 23.59
CA ALA A 234 -7.58 -23.80 23.07
C ALA A 234 -9.06 -24.15 22.85
N THR A 235 -9.77 -23.42 22.00
CA THR A 235 -11.05 -23.86 21.40
C THR A 235 -11.33 -23.10 20.11
N CYS A 236 -10.58 -23.39 19.05
CA CYS A 236 -11.00 -23.04 17.70
C CYS A 236 -12.14 -24.01 17.32
N ARG A 237 -13.39 -23.59 17.52
CA ARG A 237 -14.57 -24.29 17.00
C ARG A 237 -14.49 -24.23 15.49
N THR A 238 -14.16 -25.37 14.87
CA THR A 238 -14.33 -25.58 13.43
C THR A 238 -15.79 -25.26 13.08
N VAL A 239 -16.01 -24.20 12.32
CA VAL A 239 -17.32 -23.89 11.74
C VAL A 239 -17.64 -25.03 10.78
N ARG A 240 -18.48 -25.97 11.23
CA ARG A 240 -19.07 -26.99 10.36
C ARG A 240 -19.91 -26.26 9.32
N THR A 241 -19.47 -26.32 8.07
CA THR A 241 -20.32 -25.99 6.93
C THR A 241 -21.57 -26.88 6.99
N PRO A 242 -22.79 -26.34 6.84
CA PRO A 242 -23.98 -27.15 6.73
C PRO A 242 -23.85 -28.07 5.51
N PRO A 243 -24.26 -29.34 5.60
CA PRO A 243 -24.19 -30.26 4.47
C PRO A 243 -25.11 -29.78 3.33
N PRO A 244 -24.73 -29.96 2.06
CA PRO A 244 -25.60 -29.66 0.94
C PRO A 244 -26.86 -30.53 1.03
N SER A 245 -28.02 -29.88 0.96
CA SER A 245 -29.33 -30.52 0.84
C SER A 245 -29.32 -31.52 -0.31
N SER A 246 -29.62 -32.78 0.00
CA SER A 246 -29.68 -33.90 -0.94
C SER A 246 -30.79 -33.70 -1.97
N CYS A 247 -30.42 -33.45 -3.23
CA CYS A 247 -31.28 -33.73 -4.37
C CYS A 247 -31.16 -35.22 -4.71
N ARG A 248 -32.29 -35.91 -4.59
CA ARG A 248 -32.50 -37.32 -4.85
C ARG A 248 -32.67 -37.53 -6.36
N GLY A 249 -31.99 -38.53 -6.94
CA GLY A 249 -32.45 -39.19 -8.16
C GLY A 249 -31.37 -39.51 -9.21
N GLY A 250 -31.25 -40.80 -9.55
CA GLY A 250 -31.00 -41.21 -10.94
C GLY A 250 -29.73 -42.03 -11.25
N ASN A 251 -29.78 -43.32 -10.94
CA ASN A 251 -29.22 -44.50 -11.62
C ASN A 251 -28.08 -44.38 -12.68
N ALA A 252 -26.99 -45.07 -12.37
CA ALA A 252 -26.25 -46.09 -13.13
C ALA A 252 -26.15 -46.02 -14.67
N SER A 253 -24.91 -46.04 -15.19
CA SER A 253 -24.34 -47.24 -15.86
C SER A 253 -22.86 -47.08 -16.26
N SER A 254 -22.16 -48.18 -16.06
CA SER A 254 -20.79 -48.59 -16.36
C SER A 254 -20.16 -48.16 -17.70
N ALA A 255 -18.85 -47.88 -17.68
CA ALA A 255 -17.88 -48.52 -18.59
C ALA A 255 -16.44 -48.25 -18.14
N SER A 256 -15.71 -49.35 -17.93
CA SER A 256 -14.28 -49.42 -17.64
C SER A 256 -13.45 -49.28 -18.92
N LYS A 257 -12.29 -48.60 -18.87
CA LYS A 257 -11.14 -48.87 -19.77
C LYS A 257 -9.83 -48.18 -19.31
N LEU A 258 -8.92 -49.06 -18.89
CA LEU A 258 -7.50 -49.18 -19.28
C LEU A 258 -6.47 -48.08 -18.97
N ILE A 259 -5.40 -48.61 -18.37
CA ILE A 259 -4.12 -48.05 -17.94
C ILE A 259 -3.23 -47.68 -19.15
N HIS A 260 -2.51 -46.57 -19.06
CA HIS A 260 -1.14 -46.50 -19.57
C HIS A 260 -0.29 -45.49 -18.79
N ASN A 261 0.76 -46.01 -18.13
CA ASN A 261 1.88 -45.24 -17.58
C ASN A 261 2.92 -44.99 -18.68
N GLY A 262 3.56 -43.82 -18.68
CA GLY A 262 4.75 -43.52 -19.48
C GLY A 262 5.16 -42.03 -19.38
N PRO A 263 6.40 -41.70 -18.93
CA PRO A 263 6.75 -40.35 -18.47
C PRO A 263 7.53 -39.53 -19.50
N LEU A 264 7.28 -38.22 -19.60
CA LEU A 264 8.23 -37.23 -20.13
C LEU A 264 7.99 -35.83 -19.52
N GLN A 265 9.03 -35.29 -18.89
CA GLN A 265 9.33 -33.85 -18.77
C GLN A 265 10.47 -33.53 -19.77
N PRO A 266 10.89 -32.27 -20.01
CA PRO A 266 10.24 -30.96 -19.80
C PRO A 266 10.36 -30.03 -21.04
N THR A 267 9.62 -28.92 -21.10
CA THR A 267 10.20 -27.66 -21.64
C THR A 267 9.57 -26.41 -21.02
N ARG A 268 10.45 -25.43 -20.80
CA ARG A 268 10.26 -24.11 -20.23
C ARG A 268 10.21 -23.10 -21.38
N ALA A 269 9.02 -22.69 -21.79
CA ALA A 269 8.76 -21.47 -22.57
C ALA A 269 7.25 -21.19 -22.52
N GLU A 270 6.86 -19.91 -22.56
CA GLU A 270 5.47 -19.43 -22.71
C GLU A 270 4.58 -19.38 -21.46
N MET A 271 4.84 -18.41 -20.58
CA MET A 271 3.81 -17.86 -19.69
C MET A 271 3.97 -16.34 -19.54
N PHE A 272 3.67 -15.62 -20.63
CA PHE A 272 3.23 -14.22 -20.58
C PHE A 272 2.22 -14.04 -21.72
N ASN A 273 0.93 -14.21 -21.41
CA ASN A 273 -0.20 -13.53 -22.06
C ASN A 273 -1.51 -14.05 -21.46
N ALA A 274 -2.03 -13.33 -20.47
CA ALA A 274 -3.41 -13.45 -20.02
C ALA A 274 -4.01 -12.05 -19.86
N ALA A 275 -3.97 -11.26 -20.94
CA ALA A 275 -4.86 -10.12 -21.11
C ALA A 275 -6.22 -10.66 -21.59
N GLY A 276 -7.13 -10.86 -20.64
CA GLY A 276 -8.49 -11.28 -20.91
C GLY A 276 -9.24 -10.22 -21.72
N LYS A 277 -9.73 -10.62 -22.90
CA LYS A 277 -10.69 -9.88 -23.72
C LYS A 277 -11.98 -9.66 -22.91
N ALA A 278 -12.27 -8.40 -22.56
CA ALA A 278 -13.60 -8.01 -22.12
C ALA A 278 -14.55 -8.01 -23.33
N LYS A 279 -15.54 -8.90 -23.33
CA LYS A 279 -16.67 -8.84 -24.26
C LYS A 279 -17.60 -7.72 -23.82
N SER A 280 -17.76 -6.73 -24.69
CA SER A 280 -18.78 -5.69 -24.58
C SER A 280 -20.17 -6.33 -24.60
N CYS A 281 -20.92 -6.18 -23.50
CA CYS A 281 -22.36 -6.43 -23.48
C CYS A 281 -23.05 -5.08 -23.61
N ASP A 282 -23.51 -4.81 -24.83
CA ASP A 282 -24.26 -3.62 -25.21
C ASP A 282 -25.71 -3.78 -24.71
N VAL A 283 -26.08 -3.07 -23.63
CA VAL A 283 -27.46 -3.00 -23.13
C VAL A 283 -27.97 -1.59 -23.38
N ARG A 284 -28.70 -1.45 -24.50
CA ARG A 284 -29.53 -0.26 -24.79
C ARG A 284 -30.59 -0.11 -23.72
N ARG A 285 -30.49 0.92 -22.88
CA ARG A 285 -31.64 1.50 -22.17
C ARG A 285 -32.11 2.73 -22.94
N GLN A 286 -33.32 2.64 -23.47
CA GLN A 286 -34.08 3.79 -23.96
C GLN A 286 -34.57 4.61 -22.76
N CYS A 287 -34.16 5.87 -22.67
CA CYS A 287 -34.81 6.86 -21.82
C CYS A 287 -35.66 7.77 -22.72
N VAL A 288 -36.95 7.87 -22.38
CA VAL A 288 -37.92 8.78 -22.99
C VAL A 288 -37.68 10.19 -22.42
N PRO A 289 -37.63 11.26 -23.23
CA PRO A 289 -37.58 12.62 -22.72
C PRO A 289 -38.98 13.19 -22.47
N SER A 290 -39.17 13.87 -21.34
CA SER A 290 -40.30 14.77 -21.10
C SER A 290 -39.89 16.22 -21.45
N PRO A 291 -40.84 17.10 -21.83
CA PRO A 291 -40.54 18.36 -22.51
C PRO A 291 -40.13 19.46 -21.52
N THR A 292 -39.01 20.12 -21.82
CA THR A 292 -38.55 21.30 -21.09
C THR A 292 -39.14 22.57 -21.72
N ARG A 293 -39.65 23.42 -20.85
CA ARG A 293 -40.30 24.70 -21.13
C ARG A 293 -39.25 25.77 -21.43
N GLU A 294 -39.39 26.46 -22.55
CA GLU A 294 -38.55 27.60 -22.96
C GLU A 294 -38.67 28.77 -21.97
N ILE A 295 -37.54 29.28 -21.51
CA ILE A 295 -37.42 30.64 -20.96
C ILE A 295 -36.21 31.27 -21.63
N ALA A 296 -36.49 32.32 -22.40
CA ALA A 296 -35.51 33.13 -23.10
C ALA A 296 -34.57 33.86 -22.12
N SER A 297 -33.32 34.04 -22.52
CA SER A 297 -32.40 35.03 -21.93
C SER A 297 -31.71 35.83 -23.01
N PRO A 298 -31.42 37.12 -22.77
CA PRO A 298 -31.06 38.08 -23.79
C PRO A 298 -29.58 38.03 -24.16
N ALA A 299 -29.32 38.49 -25.39
CA ALA A 299 -28.01 38.64 -25.99
C ALA A 299 -27.11 39.62 -25.23
N SER A 300 -25.80 39.34 -25.24
CA SER A 300 -24.76 40.33 -25.05
C SER A 300 -23.49 39.97 -25.82
N PRO A 301 -22.65 40.96 -26.16
CA PRO A 301 -21.92 40.98 -27.42
C PRO A 301 -20.46 40.50 -27.31
N ALA A 302 -19.90 40.28 -28.51
CA ALA A 302 -18.57 39.80 -28.81
C ALA A 302 -17.41 40.64 -28.23
N SER A 303 -16.30 39.95 -27.93
CA SER A 303 -14.95 40.51 -28.06
C SER A 303 -13.86 39.41 -28.11
N PRO A 304 -12.66 39.72 -28.65
CA PRO A 304 -11.99 38.83 -29.58
C PRO A 304 -10.72 38.14 -29.05
N ALA A 305 -10.22 37.27 -29.92
CA ALA A 305 -9.01 36.47 -29.90
C ALA A 305 -7.78 37.06 -29.19
N SER A 306 -7.03 36.17 -28.53
CA SER A 306 -5.58 36.26 -28.40
C SER A 306 -4.95 34.88 -28.27
N ALA A 307 -4.36 34.43 -29.38
CA ALA A 307 -3.40 33.34 -29.41
C ALA A 307 -2.05 33.84 -28.84
N ARG A 308 -1.46 33.09 -27.91
CA ARG A 308 -0.05 33.24 -27.52
C ARG A 308 0.68 31.91 -27.71
N LEU A 309 1.47 31.88 -28.79
CA LEU A 309 2.56 30.94 -29.01
C LEU A 309 3.70 31.28 -28.04
N PHE A 310 4.13 30.31 -27.23
CA PHE A 310 5.40 30.37 -26.50
C PHE A 310 6.48 29.67 -27.33
N THR A 311 7.33 30.44 -27.98
CA THR A 311 8.59 29.98 -28.57
C THR A 311 9.69 30.00 -27.49
N ARG A 312 10.37 28.86 -27.32
CA ARG A 312 11.56 28.73 -26.47
C ARG A 312 12.78 29.25 -27.22
N SER A 313 13.35 30.36 -26.74
CA SER A 313 14.66 30.86 -27.17
C SER A 313 15.74 30.35 -26.21
N ARG A 314 16.72 29.60 -26.74
CA ARG A 314 18.00 29.29 -26.09
C ARG A 314 18.93 30.51 -26.17
N PRO A 315 19.71 30.85 -25.13
CA PRO A 315 20.94 31.60 -25.30
C PRO A 315 22.13 30.64 -25.40
N SER A 316 22.86 30.80 -26.52
CA SER A 316 24.24 30.39 -26.71
C SER A 316 25.12 31.59 -26.36
N VAL A 317 26.02 31.46 -25.38
CA VAL A 317 27.18 32.36 -25.25
C VAL A 317 28.40 31.52 -24.88
N ALA A 318 29.32 31.45 -25.84
CA ALA A 318 30.70 31.07 -25.63
C ALA A 318 31.47 32.24 -24.98
N GLY A 319 32.37 31.91 -24.06
CA GLY A 319 33.28 32.88 -23.45
C GLY A 319 34.37 32.16 -22.67
N ALA A 320 35.50 31.91 -23.32
CA ALA A 320 36.75 31.55 -22.67
C ALA A 320 37.28 32.76 -21.87
N VAL A 321 38.07 32.52 -20.81
CA VAL A 321 39.37 33.18 -20.51
C VAL A 321 39.83 32.91 -19.05
N THR A 322 41.03 32.30 -18.97
CA THR A 322 42.11 32.34 -17.94
C THR A 322 41.93 31.87 -16.49
N ARG A 323 42.74 30.85 -16.15
CA ARG A 323 43.40 30.60 -14.85
C ARG A 323 44.43 31.71 -14.54
N PRO A 324 44.64 32.07 -13.25
CA PRO A 324 45.73 31.49 -12.43
C PRO A 324 45.21 31.19 -11.01
N GLY A 325 45.81 30.39 -10.13
CA GLY A 325 47.21 30.17 -9.81
C GLY A 325 47.22 29.31 -8.55
N ARG A 326 48.17 28.38 -8.51
CA ARG A 326 48.35 27.35 -7.49
C ARG A 326 49.32 27.93 -6.46
N VAL A 327 48.93 28.03 -5.20
CA VAL A 327 49.87 28.24 -4.08
C VAL A 327 49.76 27.03 -3.16
N ALA A 328 50.91 26.42 -2.94
CA ALA A 328 51.10 25.23 -2.13
C ALA A 328 51.70 25.62 -0.77
N SER A 329 51.33 24.82 0.24
CA SER A 329 52.10 24.45 1.46
C SER A 329 52.16 25.48 2.61
N PRO A 330 52.43 25.04 3.88
CA PRO A 330 52.86 23.71 4.32
C PRO A 330 52.09 23.07 5.50
N LEU A 331 52.42 21.78 5.62
CA LEU A 331 52.24 20.83 6.72
C LEU A 331 52.38 21.44 8.13
N GLY A 332 51.38 21.19 8.98
CA GLY A 332 51.48 21.28 10.43
C GLY A 332 51.27 19.91 11.06
N ASN A 333 52.38 19.26 11.43
CA ASN A 333 52.39 18.12 12.34
C ASN A 333 51.82 18.53 13.70
N SER A 334 50.85 17.80 14.23
CA SER A 334 50.61 17.78 15.67
C SER A 334 50.35 16.36 16.14
N GLN A 335 51.21 15.95 17.07
CA GLN A 335 51.25 14.65 17.70
C GLN A 335 50.06 14.48 18.66
N VAL A 336 49.47 13.29 18.59
CA VAL A 336 48.92 12.42 19.64
C VAL A 336 49.04 12.93 21.09
N PRO A 337 47.99 12.72 21.91
CA PRO A 337 48.17 11.78 23.01
C PRO A 337 47.18 10.62 23.02
N VAL A 338 47.73 9.49 23.43
CA VAL A 338 47.16 8.16 23.59
C VAL A 338 46.10 8.18 24.69
N ALA A 339 44.88 7.75 24.38
CA ALA A 339 43.86 7.44 25.37
C ALA A 339 44.05 6.00 25.86
N VAL A 340 44.36 5.89 27.14
CA VAL A 340 44.53 4.66 27.93
C VAL A 340 43.19 3.92 28.02
N GLN A 341 43.18 2.62 27.67
CA GLN A 341 42.08 1.70 28.01
C GLN A 341 42.23 1.24 29.47
N PRO A 342 41.16 1.23 30.29
CA PRO A 342 41.16 0.47 31.52
C PRO A 342 40.77 -0.99 31.26
N SER A 343 41.65 -1.88 31.71
CA SER A 343 41.42 -3.31 31.89
C SER A 343 40.28 -3.57 32.88
N PHE A 344 39.27 -4.32 32.45
CA PHE A 344 38.32 -4.97 33.35
C PHE A 344 38.87 -6.34 33.74
N SER A 345 39.23 -6.44 35.01
CA SER A 345 39.50 -7.70 35.72
C SER A 345 38.17 -8.33 36.10
N SER A 346 38.05 -9.62 35.81
CA SER A 346 37.03 -10.53 36.31
C SER A 346 37.13 -10.72 37.83
N ALA A 347 35.97 -10.87 38.46
CA ALA A 347 35.75 -11.62 39.69
C ALA A 347 34.44 -12.40 39.54
#